data_AF-A0A9J7A304-F1
#
_entry.id   AF-A0A9J7A304-F1
#
_cell.length_a   1.000
_cell.length_b   1.000
_cell.length_c   1.000
_cell.angle_alpha   90.00
_cell.angle_beta   90.00
_cell.angle_gamma   90.00
#
_symmetry.space_group_name_H-M   'P 1'
#
loop_
_entity.id
_entity.type
_entity.pdbx_description
1 polymer ?
#
loop_
_entity_poly.entity_id
_entity_poly.type
_entity_poly.pdbx_seq_one_letter_code
_entity_poly.pdbx_strand_id
1 'polypeptide(L)'
;MSVFKGLLLATLVIVTSGCSNHYRLVKTTDLESVNQCAMVSDHNHQQLLLQQQELAGGMQQLQTDLNATREQIQTLAPAPARCPDPSYTPPVSQPQSVTAAVEQADKQMVGALEQLRFEDLSIDNQARIDTGIATAILPVRDLQPFERNGEAWVRFLFVADSGKEQEVERQVVRQASLTGSDKQRPVVRLRFTLGSITQHGEFILTERKSDTQELRLGRLVLRDVMVVDVSRDNLTSLPEPQGAK
;
A
#
# COMPACT_ATOMS: atom_id res chain seq x y z
N MET A 1 59.45 70.22 -2.88
CA MET A 1 59.42 69.53 -1.56
C MET A 1 58.21 68.61 -1.41
N SER A 2 57.94 67.71 -2.38
CA SER A 2 56.84 66.73 -2.28
C SER A 2 57.28 65.28 -2.51
N VAL A 3 58.60 65.05 -2.67
CA VAL A 3 59.15 63.72 -3.00
C VAL A 3 59.58 62.96 -1.74
N PHE A 4 59.84 63.66 -0.63
CA PHE A 4 60.27 63.05 0.63
C PHE A 4 59.12 62.50 1.51
N LYS A 5 57.87 62.94 1.28
CA LYS A 5 56.69 62.40 1.99
C LYS A 5 56.25 61.03 1.44
N GLY A 6 56.55 60.73 0.18
CA GLY A 6 56.27 59.41 -0.41
C GLY A 6 57.22 58.31 0.05
N LEU A 7 58.47 58.66 0.37
CA LEU A 7 59.48 57.68 0.80
C LEU A 7 59.27 57.19 2.24
N LEU A 8 58.71 58.04 3.12
CA LEU A 8 58.41 57.69 4.51
C LEU A 8 57.13 56.86 4.68
N LEU A 9 56.23 56.88 3.69
CA LEU A 9 55.02 56.05 3.65
C LEU A 9 55.27 54.67 3.04
N ALA A 10 56.24 54.54 2.13
CA ALA A 10 56.61 53.26 1.54
C ALA A 10 57.41 52.35 2.50
N THR A 11 58.14 52.92 3.46
CA THR A 11 58.88 52.14 4.47
C THR A 11 58.01 51.62 5.61
N LEU A 12 56.80 52.16 5.82
CA LEU A 12 55.89 51.70 6.89
C LEU A 12 55.05 50.47 6.49
N VAL A 13 54.86 50.21 5.19
CA VAL A 13 54.07 49.06 4.69
C VAL A 13 54.91 47.79 4.55
N ILE A 14 56.24 47.90 4.43
CA ILE A 14 57.13 46.74 4.26
C ILE A 14 57.45 46.05 5.61
N VAL A 15 57.11 46.66 6.75
CA VAL A 15 57.42 46.12 8.09
C VAL A 15 56.27 45.28 8.70
N THR A 16 55.11 45.16 8.03
CA THR A 16 54.00 44.31 8.53
C THR A 16 53.85 42.96 7.83
N SER A 17 54.68 42.63 6.83
CA SER A 17 54.85 41.23 6.39
C SER A 17 55.86 40.50 7.27
N GLY A 18 55.67 40.60 8.59
CA GLY A 18 56.25 39.66 9.53
C GLY A 18 55.41 38.39 9.50
N CYS A 19 55.67 37.49 8.55
CA CYS A 19 55.27 36.10 8.75
C CYS A 19 55.99 35.65 10.02
N SER A 20 55.27 35.50 11.13
CA SER A 20 55.79 34.76 12.28
C SER A 20 56.01 33.33 11.80
N ASN A 21 57.21 33.04 11.31
CA ASN A 21 57.63 31.68 10.99
C ASN A 21 57.80 30.96 12.32
N HIS A 22 56.68 30.53 12.89
CA HIS A 22 56.66 29.62 14.01
C HIS A 22 57.04 28.27 13.43
N TYR A 23 58.34 28.01 13.35
CA TYR A 23 58.88 26.69 13.02
C TYR A 23 58.41 25.74 14.12
N ARG A 24 57.25 25.10 13.93
CA ARG A 24 56.87 23.94 14.71
C ARG A 24 57.82 22.84 14.28
N LEU A 25 58.78 22.55 15.15
CA LEU A 25 59.59 21.34 15.06
C LEU A 25 58.67 20.16 15.32
N VAL A 26 58.12 19.61 14.24
CA VAL A 26 57.33 18.38 14.27
C VAL A 26 58.33 17.22 14.43
N LYS A 27 58.13 16.36 15.44
CA LYS A 27 58.98 15.18 15.62
C LYS A 27 58.87 14.32 14.37
N THR A 28 59.95 13.70 13.94
CA THR A 28 59.95 12.82 12.75
C THR A 28 58.92 11.68 12.86
N THR A 29 58.61 11.23 14.08
CA THR A 29 57.54 10.27 14.39
C THR A 29 56.14 10.79 14.06
N ASP A 30 55.91 12.11 14.18
CA ASP A 30 54.62 12.75 13.86
C ASP A 30 54.51 13.07 12.36
N LEU A 31 55.63 13.14 11.64
CA LEU A 31 55.64 13.35 10.18
C LEU A 31 55.16 12.10 9.43
N GLU A 32 55.52 10.91 9.94
CA GLU A 32 55.14 9.64 9.34
C GLU A 32 53.63 9.38 9.47
N SER A 33 53.04 9.71 10.61
CA SER A 33 51.59 9.59 10.83
C SER A 33 50.77 10.57 9.98
N VAL A 34 51.28 11.79 9.76
CA VAL A 34 50.66 12.77 8.84
C VAL A 34 50.76 12.31 7.39
N ASN A 35 51.91 11.77 6.95
CA ASN A 35 52.07 11.22 5.61
C ASN A 35 51.17 10.00 5.39
N GLN A 36 51.03 9.12 6.39
CA GLN A 36 50.08 8.01 6.34
C GLN A 36 48.64 8.52 6.22
N CYS A 37 48.26 9.54 6.99
CA CYS A 37 46.92 10.15 6.90
C CYS A 37 46.68 10.80 5.53
N ALA A 38 47.68 11.48 4.95
CA ALA A 38 47.59 12.05 3.61
C ALA A 38 47.37 10.96 2.55
N MET A 39 48.12 9.85 2.60
CA MET A 39 47.93 8.73 1.67
C MET A 39 46.56 8.06 1.81
N VAL A 40 46.05 7.92 3.04
CA VAL A 40 44.69 7.39 3.28
C VAL A 40 43.63 8.36 2.77
N SER A 41 43.81 9.67 2.95
CA SER A 41 42.91 10.69 2.44
C SER A 41 42.88 10.69 0.90
N ASP A 42 44.04 10.61 0.26
CA ASP A 42 44.16 10.52 -1.21
C ASP A 42 43.49 9.25 -1.74
N HIS A 43 43.70 8.11 -1.07
CA HIS A 43 43.04 6.86 -1.42
C HIS A 43 41.52 6.96 -1.31
N ASN A 44 41.01 7.49 -0.20
CA ASN A 44 39.58 7.70 0.00
C ASN A 44 38.99 8.65 -1.06
N HIS A 45 39.72 9.71 -1.41
CA HIS A 45 39.31 10.64 -2.45
C HIS A 45 39.23 9.95 -3.81
N GLN A 46 40.24 9.15 -4.14
CA GLN A 46 40.29 8.40 -5.40
C GLN A 46 39.18 7.35 -5.48
N GLN A 47 38.85 6.67 -4.37
CA GLN A 47 37.69 5.79 -4.29
C GLN A 47 36.37 6.51 -4.51
N LEU A 48 36.20 7.70 -3.92
CA LEU A 48 34.96 8.48 -4.07
C LEU A 48 34.74 8.93 -5.53
N LEU A 49 35.82 9.30 -6.23
CA LEU A 49 35.77 9.66 -7.65
C LEU A 49 35.36 8.49 -8.53
N LEU A 50 35.91 7.30 -8.28
CA LEU A 50 35.52 6.07 -8.98
C LEU A 50 34.04 5.73 -8.72
N GLN A 51 33.60 5.83 -7.47
CA GLN A 51 32.20 5.60 -7.11
C GLN A 51 31.26 6.58 -7.82
N GLN A 52 31.63 7.87 -7.92
CA GLN A 52 30.82 8.85 -8.65
C GLN A 52 30.72 8.51 -10.14
N GLN A 53 31.81 8.03 -10.75
CA GLN A 53 31.83 7.63 -12.15
C GLN A 53 30.95 6.41 -12.42
N GLU A 54 30.97 5.41 -11.53
CA GLU A 54 30.06 4.25 -11.60
C GLU A 54 28.59 4.68 -11.46
N LEU A 55 28.29 5.57 -10.51
CA LEU A 55 26.94 6.09 -10.33
C LEU A 55 26.45 6.85 -11.57
N ALA A 56 27.31 7.69 -12.16
CA ALA A 56 26.99 8.44 -13.38
C ALA A 56 26.74 7.50 -14.57
N GLY A 57 27.57 6.45 -14.72
CA GLY A 57 27.37 5.42 -15.73
C GLY A 57 26.04 4.67 -15.56
N GLY A 58 25.72 4.28 -14.32
CA GLY A 58 24.45 3.63 -14.00
C GLY A 58 23.23 4.51 -14.28
N MET A 59 23.30 5.80 -13.94
CA MET A 59 22.26 6.79 -14.24
C MET A 59 22.03 6.93 -15.75
N GLN A 60 23.10 6.98 -16.54
CA GLN A 60 23.01 7.09 -17.99
C GLN A 60 22.39 5.83 -18.61
N GLN A 61 22.76 4.64 -18.11
CA GLN A 61 22.19 3.38 -18.56
C GLN A 61 20.69 3.30 -18.26
N LEU A 62 20.27 3.69 -17.05
CA LEU A 62 18.86 3.75 -16.66
C LEU A 62 18.08 4.71 -17.57
N GLN A 63 18.65 5.88 -17.87
CA GLN A 63 18.01 6.84 -18.77
C GLN A 63 17.87 6.30 -20.20
N THR A 64 18.85 5.52 -20.66
CA THR A 64 18.81 4.87 -21.98
C THR A 64 17.73 3.79 -22.03
N ASP A 65 17.62 2.99 -20.97
CA ASP A 65 16.59 1.94 -20.84
C ASP A 65 15.17 2.51 -20.74
N LEU A 66 15.00 3.62 -20.01
CA LEU A 66 13.73 4.36 -19.97
C LEU A 66 13.33 4.91 -21.34
N ASN A 67 14.28 5.46 -22.10
CA ASN A 67 14.02 5.94 -23.45
C ASN A 67 13.65 4.80 -24.40
N ALA A 68 14.37 3.67 -24.34
CA ALA A 68 14.06 2.48 -25.13
C ALA A 68 12.68 1.90 -24.78
N THR A 69 12.34 1.85 -23.49
CA THR A 69 11.01 1.44 -23.01
C THR A 69 9.93 2.40 -23.50
N ARG A 70 10.21 3.71 -23.48
CA ARG A 70 9.29 4.74 -24.02
C ARG A 70 9.06 4.56 -25.52
N GLU A 71 10.09 4.28 -26.30
CA GLU A 71 9.96 3.98 -27.73
C GLU A 71 9.17 2.69 -27.98
N GLN A 72 9.38 1.65 -27.15
CA GLN A 72 8.56 0.42 -27.20
C GLN A 72 7.08 0.72 -26.90
N ILE A 73 6.79 1.58 -25.92
CA ILE A 73 5.41 2.03 -25.61
C ILE A 73 4.82 2.86 -26.77
N GLN A 74 5.63 3.63 -27.49
CA GLN A 74 5.16 4.45 -28.62
C GLN A 74 4.97 3.65 -29.92
N THR A 75 5.68 2.53 -30.09
CA THR A 75 5.55 1.60 -31.24
C THR A 75 4.40 0.61 -31.06
N LEU A 76 3.96 0.36 -29.83
CA LEU A 76 2.60 -0.09 -29.53
C LEU A 76 1.65 1.05 -29.93
N ALA A 77 1.09 0.95 -31.14
CA ALA A 77 0.36 2.01 -31.84
C ALA A 77 -0.56 2.86 -30.94
N PRO A 78 -0.74 4.16 -31.26
CA PRO A 78 -1.85 4.93 -30.72
C PRO A 78 -3.16 4.20 -31.08
N ALA A 79 -4.13 4.24 -30.17
CA ALA A 79 -5.49 3.80 -30.46
C ALA A 79 -5.91 4.33 -31.84
N PRO A 80 -6.43 3.48 -32.75
CA PRO A 80 -7.02 4.01 -33.97
C PRO A 80 -8.07 5.06 -33.58
N ALA A 81 -8.04 6.13 -34.37
CA ALA A 81 -8.88 7.33 -34.40
C ALA A 81 -10.19 7.21 -33.64
N ARG A 82 -10.56 8.30 -32.94
CA ARG A 82 -11.93 8.66 -32.49
C ARG A 82 -12.83 7.44 -32.42
N CYS A 83 -13.19 7.00 -31.20
CA CYS A 83 -14.43 6.22 -31.03
C CYS A 83 -15.42 6.82 -32.03
N PRO A 84 -15.93 6.07 -33.03
CA PRO A 84 -16.94 6.62 -33.90
C PRO A 84 -17.93 7.23 -32.94
N ASP A 85 -18.13 8.54 -33.03
CA ASP A 85 -19.20 9.18 -32.29
C ASP A 85 -20.39 8.28 -32.59
N PRO A 86 -21.00 7.61 -31.59
CA PRO A 86 -22.10 6.74 -31.89
C PRO A 86 -23.22 7.68 -32.32
N SER A 87 -23.22 8.04 -33.61
CA SER A 87 -24.41 8.20 -34.43
C SER A 87 -25.06 6.81 -34.57
N TYR A 88 -25.16 6.08 -33.47
CA TYR A 88 -26.32 5.28 -33.20
C TYR A 88 -27.44 6.31 -32.96
N THR A 89 -27.98 6.85 -34.04
CA THR A 89 -29.42 7.04 -34.02
C THR A 89 -29.95 5.62 -34.00
N PRO A 90 -30.46 5.11 -32.87
CA PRO A 90 -31.31 3.93 -32.96
C PRO A 90 -32.32 4.22 -34.08
N PRO A 91 -32.80 3.23 -34.85
CA PRO A 91 -34.10 3.42 -35.44
C PRO A 91 -34.97 4.00 -34.32
N VAL A 92 -35.61 5.14 -34.57
CA VAL A 92 -36.71 5.61 -33.72
C VAL A 92 -37.83 4.57 -33.91
N SER A 93 -37.59 3.35 -33.45
CA SER A 93 -38.54 2.67 -32.62
C SER A 93 -38.86 3.70 -31.57
N GLN A 94 -40.01 4.33 -31.77
CA GLN A 94 -40.78 4.95 -30.71
C GLN A 94 -40.50 4.21 -29.40
N PRO A 95 -40.43 4.88 -28.25
CA PRO A 95 -40.27 4.20 -26.97
C PRO A 95 -41.40 3.18 -26.83
N GLN A 96 -41.15 1.97 -27.34
CA GLN A 96 -41.68 0.76 -26.81
C GLN A 96 -41.00 0.79 -25.46
N SER A 97 -41.78 1.26 -24.49
CA SER A 97 -41.67 0.87 -23.11
C SER A 97 -41.53 -0.64 -23.10
N VAL A 98 -40.32 -1.13 -23.39
CA VAL A 98 -39.87 -2.39 -22.85
C VAL A 98 -39.65 -2.06 -21.39
N THR A 99 -40.77 -2.03 -20.68
CA THR A 99 -40.88 -2.36 -19.28
C THR A 99 -40.45 -3.82 -19.12
N ALA A 100 -39.26 -4.17 -19.61
CA ALA A 100 -38.39 -4.99 -18.82
C ALA A 100 -37.79 -3.97 -17.85
N ALA A 101 -38.44 -3.60 -16.74
CA ALA A 101 -38.63 -4.56 -15.66
C ALA A 101 -37.72 -5.77 -15.89
N VAL A 102 -36.40 -5.53 -15.95
CA VAL A 102 -35.49 -6.48 -15.30
C VAL A 102 -36.22 -6.73 -13.99
N GLU A 103 -36.64 -7.96 -13.76
CA GLU A 103 -37.01 -8.37 -12.43
C GLU A 103 -35.74 -8.15 -11.58
N GLN A 104 -35.49 -6.91 -11.18
CA GLN A 104 -34.91 -6.53 -9.90
C GLN A 104 -35.95 -6.88 -8.83
N ALA A 105 -36.48 -8.10 -8.91
CA ALA A 105 -37.29 -8.67 -7.87
C ALA A 105 -36.28 -9.02 -6.77
N ASP A 106 -36.36 -8.26 -5.68
CA ASP A 106 -35.88 -8.62 -4.35
C ASP A 106 -34.37 -8.68 -4.07
N LYS A 107 -33.52 -7.99 -4.85
CA LYS A 107 -32.10 -7.82 -4.46
C LYS A 107 -31.89 -6.57 -3.60
N GLN A 108 -31.23 -6.72 -2.47
CA GLN A 108 -30.89 -5.61 -1.59
C GLN A 108 -29.78 -4.75 -2.21
N MET A 109 -29.98 -3.44 -2.24
CA MET A 109 -28.94 -2.50 -2.62
C MET A 109 -27.99 -2.26 -1.45
N VAL A 110 -26.68 -2.30 -1.71
CA VAL A 110 -25.60 -2.07 -0.74
C VAL A 110 -24.60 -1.06 -1.30
N GLY A 111 -23.97 -0.28 -0.45
CA GLY A 111 -22.90 0.67 -0.78
C GLY A 111 -21.53 0.01 -0.93
N ALA A 112 -20.49 0.83 -1.10
CA ALA A 112 -19.10 0.38 -1.11
C ALA A 112 -18.60 -0.01 0.30
N LEU A 113 -19.11 0.64 1.34
CA LEU A 113 -18.96 0.27 2.75
C LEU A 113 -20.33 -0.04 3.36
N GLU A 114 -20.41 -1.08 4.18
CA GLU A 114 -21.63 -1.45 4.90
C GLU A 114 -21.31 -1.92 6.32
N GLN A 115 -22.24 -1.70 7.24
CA GLN A 115 -22.21 -2.34 8.55
C GLN A 115 -22.68 -3.79 8.45
N LEU A 116 -21.91 -4.69 9.06
CA LEU A 116 -22.22 -6.12 9.14
C LEU A 116 -22.16 -6.57 10.60
N ARG A 117 -23.11 -7.42 10.99
CA ARG A 117 -23.12 -8.10 12.29
C ARG A 117 -22.72 -9.56 12.12
N PHE A 118 -21.74 -10.03 12.87
CA PHE A 118 -21.50 -11.46 13.05
C PHE A 118 -22.41 -12.00 14.16
N GLU A 119 -23.47 -12.69 13.77
CA GLU A 119 -24.53 -13.14 14.70
C GLU A 119 -23.99 -14.02 15.82
N ASP A 120 -23.12 -14.98 15.48
CA ASP A 120 -22.56 -15.90 16.47
C ASP A 120 -21.62 -15.20 17.49
N LEU A 121 -21.15 -14.01 17.16
CA LEU A 121 -20.19 -13.25 17.97
C LEU A 121 -20.84 -12.05 18.64
N SER A 122 -22.02 -11.61 18.17
CA SER A 122 -22.65 -10.34 18.56
C SER A 122 -21.70 -9.14 18.40
N ILE A 123 -20.94 -9.13 17.29
CA ILE A 123 -19.99 -8.07 16.94
C ILE A 123 -20.41 -7.42 15.63
N ASP A 124 -20.44 -6.09 15.63
CA ASP A 124 -20.72 -5.26 14.45
C ASP A 124 -19.42 -4.64 13.96
N ASN A 125 -19.10 -4.86 12.69
CA ASN A 125 -17.95 -4.26 12.00
C ASN A 125 -18.35 -3.71 10.63
N GLN A 126 -17.69 -2.64 10.23
CA GLN A 126 -17.72 -2.14 8.88
C GLN A 126 -16.98 -3.09 7.96
N ALA A 127 -17.58 -3.36 6.80
CA ALA A 127 -17.01 -4.19 5.77
C ALA A 127 -17.00 -3.43 4.44
N ARG A 128 -15.87 -3.51 3.74
CA ARG A 128 -15.77 -3.04 2.36
C ARG A 128 -16.30 -4.10 1.40
N ILE A 129 -17.19 -3.71 0.52
CA ILE A 129 -17.66 -4.55 -0.57
C ILE A 129 -16.60 -4.56 -1.66
N ASP A 130 -16.03 -5.74 -1.94
CA ASP A 130 -14.94 -5.93 -2.90
C ASP A 130 -15.36 -6.98 -3.93
N THR A 131 -15.94 -6.52 -5.05
CA THR A 131 -16.36 -7.40 -6.15
C THR A 131 -15.17 -8.04 -6.89
N GLY A 132 -13.95 -7.56 -6.66
CA GLY A 132 -12.71 -8.07 -7.22
C GLY A 132 -12.24 -9.39 -6.59
N ILE A 133 -12.74 -9.75 -5.41
CA ILE A 133 -12.41 -11.00 -4.72
C ILE A 133 -13.60 -11.99 -4.71
N ALA A 134 -13.29 -13.29 -4.74
CA ALA A 134 -14.31 -14.34 -4.69
C ALA A 134 -14.88 -14.51 -3.28
N THR A 135 -14.01 -14.92 -2.36
CA THR A 135 -14.32 -15.21 -0.95
C THR A 135 -14.02 -13.98 -0.09
N ALA A 136 -14.81 -13.77 0.96
CA ALA A 136 -14.57 -12.69 1.92
C ALA A 136 -13.23 -12.88 2.64
N ILE A 137 -12.62 -11.79 3.09
CA ILE A 137 -11.34 -11.77 3.79
C ILE A 137 -11.55 -11.10 5.14
N LEU A 138 -11.20 -11.81 6.21
CA LEU A 138 -11.37 -11.36 7.59
C LEU A 138 -10.01 -11.19 8.28
N PRO A 139 -9.60 -9.95 8.58
CA PRO A 139 -8.44 -9.66 9.41
C PRO A 139 -8.68 -10.03 10.88
N VAL A 140 -7.76 -10.77 11.49
CA VAL A 140 -7.83 -11.24 12.88
C VAL A 140 -6.47 -11.13 13.57
N ARG A 141 -6.42 -11.07 14.90
CA ARG A 141 -5.17 -11.14 15.69
C ARG A 141 -4.95 -12.55 16.24
N ASP A 142 -3.70 -12.87 16.58
CA ASP A 142 -3.30 -14.12 17.23
C ASP A 142 -3.90 -15.39 16.60
N LEU A 143 -3.72 -15.55 15.29
CA LEU A 143 -4.28 -16.68 14.55
C LEU A 143 -3.48 -17.95 14.83
N GLN A 144 -4.08 -18.87 15.60
CA GLN A 144 -3.46 -20.12 16.04
C GLN A 144 -4.25 -21.33 15.54
N PRO A 145 -3.70 -22.14 14.62
CA PRO A 145 -4.30 -23.42 14.25
C PRO A 145 -4.11 -24.46 15.35
N PHE A 146 -5.09 -25.32 15.55
CA PHE A 146 -5.04 -26.46 16.48
C PHE A 146 -5.90 -27.62 15.99
N GLU A 147 -5.80 -28.77 16.64
CA GLU A 147 -6.61 -29.95 16.34
C GLU A 147 -7.57 -30.23 17.49
N ARG A 148 -8.83 -30.57 17.15
CA ARG A 148 -9.84 -31.02 18.11
C ARG A 148 -10.58 -32.19 17.50
N ASN A 149 -10.55 -33.34 18.18
CA ASN A 149 -11.20 -34.58 17.73
C ASN A 149 -10.80 -35.03 16.32
N GLY A 150 -9.53 -34.83 15.92
CA GLY A 150 -9.06 -35.19 14.58
C GLY A 150 -9.43 -34.19 13.47
N GLU A 151 -10.08 -33.07 13.81
CA GLU A 151 -10.45 -32.03 12.85
C GLU A 151 -9.54 -30.80 13.01
N ALA A 152 -9.34 -30.07 11.91
CA ALA A 152 -8.59 -28.82 11.91
C ALA A 152 -9.45 -27.65 12.43
N TRP A 153 -8.95 -26.96 13.44
CA TRP A 153 -9.57 -25.79 14.05
C TRP A 153 -8.59 -24.62 14.09
N VAL A 154 -9.14 -23.42 14.29
CA VAL A 154 -8.37 -22.20 14.50
C VAL A 154 -8.96 -21.42 15.66
N ARG A 155 -8.08 -20.86 16.47
CA ARG A 155 -8.37 -19.86 17.49
C ARG A 155 -7.80 -18.53 17.03
N PHE A 156 -8.54 -17.44 17.22
CA PHE A 156 -8.09 -16.10 16.88
C PHE A 156 -8.83 -15.05 17.71
N LEU A 157 -8.26 -13.86 17.81
CA LEU A 157 -8.90 -12.69 18.38
C LEU A 157 -9.55 -11.86 17.26
N PHE A 158 -10.88 -11.75 17.32
CA PHE A 158 -11.64 -10.83 16.49
C PHE A 158 -11.65 -9.44 17.15
N VAL A 159 -11.30 -8.40 16.40
CA VAL A 159 -11.30 -7.01 16.88
C VAL A 159 -12.51 -6.29 16.31
N ALA A 160 -13.44 -5.91 17.19
CA ALA A 160 -14.59 -5.11 16.81
C ALA A 160 -14.19 -3.68 16.44
N ASP A 161 -15.01 -2.97 15.66
CA ASP A 161 -14.79 -1.53 15.38
C ASP A 161 -14.82 -0.68 16.66
N SER A 162 -15.52 -1.15 17.71
CA SER A 162 -15.52 -0.54 19.04
C SER A 162 -14.19 -0.71 19.80
N GLY A 163 -13.25 -1.47 19.24
CA GLY A 163 -11.99 -1.86 19.89
C GLY A 163 -12.12 -3.05 20.84
N LYS A 164 -13.34 -3.58 21.05
CA LYS A 164 -13.54 -4.79 21.86
C LYS A 164 -12.92 -5.99 21.14
N GLU A 165 -12.09 -6.74 21.85
CA GLU A 165 -11.54 -8.00 21.37
C GLU A 165 -12.37 -9.19 21.88
N GLN A 166 -12.52 -10.21 21.04
CA GLN A 166 -13.21 -11.45 21.39
C GLN A 166 -12.43 -12.65 20.86
N GLU A 167 -12.16 -13.59 21.74
CA GLU A 167 -11.57 -14.88 21.34
C GLU A 167 -12.63 -15.74 20.67
N VAL A 168 -12.28 -16.28 19.50
CA VAL A 168 -13.16 -17.08 18.66
C VAL A 168 -12.45 -18.36 18.26
N GLU A 169 -13.15 -19.48 18.40
CA GLU A 169 -12.73 -20.77 17.87
C GLU A 169 -13.68 -21.23 16.77
N ARG A 170 -13.13 -21.66 15.63
CA ARG A 170 -13.89 -22.19 14.50
C ARG A 170 -13.17 -23.34 13.82
N GLN A 171 -13.97 -24.29 13.32
CA GLN A 171 -13.49 -25.35 12.45
C GLN A 171 -13.05 -24.75 11.11
N VAL A 172 -11.95 -25.26 10.58
CA VAL A 172 -11.45 -24.89 9.25
C VAL A 172 -12.20 -25.71 8.20
N VAL A 173 -12.94 -25.04 7.32
CA VAL A 173 -13.73 -25.72 6.26
C VAL A 173 -12.88 -26.07 5.04
N ARG A 174 -11.83 -25.29 4.76
CA ARG A 174 -10.82 -25.54 3.71
C ARG A 174 -9.63 -24.60 3.88
N GLN A 175 -8.60 -24.81 3.07
CA GLN A 175 -7.49 -23.87 2.90
C GLN A 175 -7.66 -23.09 1.59
N ALA A 176 -7.25 -21.82 1.59
CA ALA A 176 -7.28 -20.97 0.40
C ALA A 176 -6.10 -20.01 0.39
N SER A 177 -5.64 -19.64 -0.81
CA SER A 177 -4.70 -18.54 -0.98
C SER A 177 -5.39 -17.28 -1.49
N LEU A 178 -4.75 -16.14 -1.27
CA LEU A 178 -5.17 -14.86 -1.85
C LEU A 178 -4.50 -14.71 -3.22
N THR A 179 -5.15 -13.99 -4.15
CA THR A 179 -4.57 -13.69 -5.46
C THR A 179 -3.18 -13.05 -5.31
N GLY A 180 -2.18 -13.63 -5.98
CA GLY A 180 -0.79 -13.16 -5.89
C GLY A 180 -0.02 -13.63 -4.64
N SER A 181 -0.54 -14.60 -3.89
CA SER A 181 0.12 -15.19 -2.72
C SER A 181 0.03 -16.70 -2.76
N ASP A 182 1.14 -17.40 -2.50
CA ASP A 182 1.13 -18.87 -2.36
C ASP A 182 0.80 -19.34 -0.94
N LYS A 183 0.70 -18.40 0.02
CA LYS A 183 0.42 -18.70 1.42
C LYS A 183 -1.02 -19.21 1.56
N GLN A 184 -1.15 -20.47 1.95
CA GLN A 184 -2.41 -21.06 2.35
C GLN A 184 -2.90 -20.46 3.66
N ARG A 185 -4.19 -20.17 3.73
CA ARG A 185 -4.88 -19.56 4.86
C ARG A 185 -6.14 -20.34 5.20
N PRO A 186 -6.44 -20.50 6.49
CA PRO A 186 -7.64 -21.20 6.92
C PRO A 186 -8.88 -20.40 6.50
N VAL A 187 -9.88 -21.12 6.01
CA VAL A 187 -11.21 -20.60 5.71
C VAL A 187 -12.16 -21.08 6.79
N VAL A 188 -12.94 -20.17 7.35
CA VAL A 188 -13.98 -20.48 8.34
C VAL A 188 -15.34 -20.06 7.81
N ARG A 189 -16.40 -20.70 8.30
CA ARG A 189 -17.78 -20.35 7.99
C ARG A 189 -18.39 -19.59 9.18
N LEU A 190 -18.91 -18.39 8.93
CA LEU A 190 -19.53 -17.54 9.95
C LEU A 190 -20.93 -17.13 9.50
N ARG A 191 -21.86 -17.03 10.46
CA ARG A 191 -23.17 -16.43 10.24
C ARG A 191 -23.08 -14.91 10.41
N PHE A 192 -23.59 -14.17 9.45
CA PHE A 192 -23.61 -12.72 9.51
C PHE A 192 -24.90 -12.13 8.96
N THR A 193 -25.18 -10.89 9.35
CA THR A 193 -26.29 -10.08 8.84
C THR A 193 -25.74 -8.80 8.22
N LEU A 194 -26.20 -8.48 7.01
CA LEU A 194 -25.91 -7.25 6.30
C LEU A 194 -27.22 -6.68 5.75
N GLY A 195 -27.62 -5.52 6.24
CA GLY A 195 -28.97 -5.00 6.03
C GLY A 195 -30.02 -6.00 6.53
N SER A 196 -30.98 -6.33 5.67
CA SER A 196 -32.04 -7.30 5.95
C SER A 196 -31.66 -8.77 5.72
N ILE A 197 -30.48 -9.03 5.15
CA ILE A 197 -30.06 -10.38 4.74
C ILE A 197 -29.17 -11.00 5.81
N THR A 198 -29.61 -12.14 6.35
CA THR A 198 -28.80 -13.01 7.23
C THR A 198 -28.42 -14.28 6.50
N GLN A 199 -27.12 -14.58 6.39
CA GLN A 199 -26.65 -15.80 5.74
C GLN A 199 -25.33 -16.30 6.34
N HIS A 200 -24.90 -17.49 5.90
CA HIS A 200 -23.55 -17.98 6.19
C HIS A 200 -22.60 -17.60 5.07
N GLY A 201 -21.42 -17.12 5.42
CA GLY A 201 -20.33 -16.82 4.49
C GLY A 201 -19.05 -17.55 4.84
N GLU A 202 -18.24 -17.79 3.83
CA GLU A 202 -16.86 -18.23 4.01
C GLU A 202 -15.92 -17.03 4.08
N PHE A 203 -15.04 -17.03 5.08
CA PHE A 203 -14.08 -15.98 5.33
C PHE A 203 -12.67 -16.57 5.37
N ILE A 204 -11.80 -16.07 4.50
CA ILE A 204 -10.36 -16.35 4.54
C ILE A 204 -9.79 -15.54 5.69
N LEU A 205 -9.21 -16.21 6.68
CA LEU A 205 -8.58 -15.52 7.81
C LEU A 205 -7.20 -14.98 7.41
N THR A 206 -6.97 -13.71 7.72
CA THR A 206 -5.67 -13.07 7.55
C THR A 206 -5.21 -12.51 8.87
N GLU A 207 -3.98 -12.82 9.26
CA GLU A 207 -3.38 -12.22 10.44
C GLU A 207 -3.16 -10.72 10.23
N ARG A 208 -3.70 -9.92 11.14
CA ARG A 208 -3.67 -8.46 11.11
C ARG A 208 -2.27 -7.98 11.47
N LYS A 209 -1.57 -7.41 10.50
CA LYS A 209 -0.22 -6.81 10.68
C LYS A 209 -0.28 -5.34 11.04
N SER A 210 -1.36 -4.67 10.66
CA SER A 210 -1.59 -3.24 10.90
C SER A 210 -3.05 -2.99 11.21
N ASP A 211 -3.32 -1.86 11.87
CA ASP A 211 -4.69 -1.47 12.18
C ASP A 211 -5.48 -1.00 10.95
N THR A 212 -4.86 -0.92 9.77
CA THR A 212 -5.50 -0.47 8.52
C THR A 212 -6.14 -1.59 7.70
N GLN A 213 -6.01 -2.86 8.08
CA GLN A 213 -6.62 -3.96 7.32
C GLN A 213 -8.11 -4.03 7.61
N GLU A 214 -8.92 -3.79 6.58
CA GLU A 214 -10.38 -3.83 6.63
C GLU A 214 -10.93 -5.23 6.35
N LEU A 215 -12.10 -5.53 6.93
CA LEU A 215 -12.93 -6.66 6.53
C LEU A 215 -13.43 -6.43 5.10
N ARG A 216 -13.28 -7.43 4.22
CA ARG A 216 -13.72 -7.33 2.82
C ARG A 216 -14.71 -8.44 2.47
N LEU A 217 -15.82 -8.07 1.85
CA LEU A 217 -16.84 -9.00 1.37
C LEU A 217 -16.68 -9.24 -0.13
N GLY A 218 -16.45 -10.50 -0.49
CA GLY A 218 -16.30 -10.91 -1.88
C GLY A 218 -17.63 -11.20 -2.57
N ARG A 219 -17.57 -11.39 -3.89
CA ARG A 219 -18.75 -11.66 -4.73
C ARG A 219 -19.55 -12.91 -4.32
N LEU A 220 -18.96 -13.90 -3.65
CA LEU A 220 -19.70 -15.08 -3.18
C LEU A 220 -20.69 -14.74 -2.05
N VAL A 221 -20.43 -13.70 -1.26
CA VAL A 221 -21.37 -13.20 -0.25
C VAL A 221 -22.51 -12.43 -0.91
N LEU A 222 -22.22 -11.68 -1.98
CA LEU A 222 -23.18 -10.78 -2.64
C LEU A 222 -24.08 -11.49 -3.66
N ARG A 223 -23.63 -12.65 -4.13
CA ARG A 223 -24.20 -13.36 -5.28
C ARG A 223 -25.69 -13.61 -5.08
N ASP A 224 -26.47 -13.36 -6.14
CA ASP A 224 -27.92 -13.65 -6.23
C ASP A 224 -28.84 -12.83 -5.32
N VAL A 225 -28.32 -12.13 -4.29
CA VAL A 225 -29.14 -11.41 -3.29
C VAL A 225 -28.85 -9.91 -3.17
N MET A 226 -27.72 -9.42 -3.68
CA MET A 226 -27.31 -8.01 -3.50
C MET A 226 -26.90 -7.33 -4.82
N VAL A 227 -27.05 -6.01 -4.87
CA VAL A 227 -26.54 -5.12 -5.93
C VAL A 227 -25.73 -4.01 -5.28
N VAL A 228 -24.55 -3.72 -5.82
CA VAL A 228 -23.60 -2.75 -5.23
C VAL A 228 -23.69 -1.40 -5.95
N ASP A 229 -24.01 -0.33 -5.23
CA ASP A 229 -23.83 1.06 -5.65
C ASP A 229 -22.53 1.61 -5.06
N VAL A 230 -21.49 1.69 -5.88
CA VAL A 230 -20.14 2.12 -5.47
C VAL A 230 -20.05 3.62 -5.15
N SER A 231 -21.10 4.41 -5.42
CA SER A 231 -21.11 5.86 -5.19
C SER A 231 -21.62 6.22 -3.78
N ARG A 232 -22.04 5.24 -3.00
CA ARG A 232 -22.67 5.42 -1.70
C ARG A 232 -22.09 4.46 -0.68
N ASP A 233 -22.24 4.81 0.58
CA ASP A 233 -21.84 4.00 1.73
C ASP A 233 -23.01 3.89 2.71
N ASN A 234 -23.04 2.80 3.47
CA ASN A 234 -24.00 2.53 4.54
C ASN A 234 -25.46 2.72 4.10
N LEU A 235 -25.83 2.09 2.99
CA LEU A 235 -27.20 2.14 2.48
C LEU A 235 -28.16 1.29 3.30
N THR A 236 -27.63 0.34 4.06
CA THR A 236 -28.41 -0.60 4.84
C THR A 236 -28.27 -0.36 6.34
N SER A 237 -29.32 -0.66 7.09
CA SER A 237 -29.30 -0.65 8.55
C SER A 237 -29.36 -2.08 9.09
N LEU A 238 -28.61 -2.33 10.16
CA LEU A 238 -28.66 -3.61 10.85
C LEU A 238 -29.99 -3.70 11.64
N PRO A 239 -30.71 -4.84 11.58
CA PRO A 239 -31.89 -5.06 12.40
C PRO A 239 -31.51 -5.17 13.88
N GLU A 240 -32.49 -5.03 14.77
CA GLU A 240 -32.25 -5.27 16.19
C GLU A 240 -31.76 -6.69 16.45
N PRO A 241 -30.88 -6.90 17.46
CA PRO A 241 -30.36 -8.22 17.78
C PRO A 241 -31.51 -9.18 18.10
N GLN A 242 -31.59 -10.29 17.37
CA GLN A 242 -32.58 -11.34 17.63
C GLN A 242 -32.14 -12.13 18.87
N GLY A 243 -32.47 -11.64 20.07
CA GLY A 243 -32.12 -12.33 21.32
C GLY A 243 -32.02 -11.50 22.60
N ALA A 244 -32.37 -10.21 22.60
CA ALA A 244 -32.48 -9.44 23.83
C ALA A 244 -33.81 -9.74 24.56
N LYS A 245 -33.87 -10.86 25.28
CA LYS A 245 -34.88 -11.09 26.32
C LYS A 245 -34.26 -11.78 27.52
#